data_AF-A0A2S9FS37-F1
#
_entry.id   AF-A0A2S9FS37-F1
#
_cell.length_a   1.000
_cell.length_b   1.000
_cell.length_c   1.000
_cell.angle_alpha   90.00
_cell.angle_beta   90.00
_cell.angle_gamma   90.00
#
_symmetry.space_group_name_H-M   'P 1'
#
loop_
_entity.id
_entity.type
_entity.pdbx_description
1 polymer ?
#
loop_
_entity_poly.entity_id
_entity_poly.type
_entity_poly.pdbx_seq_one_letter_code
_entity_poly.pdbx_strand_id
1 'polypeptide(L)'
;TYAHVPAGSTVDLAETITGIFERFAPGFRDMVVGVRSVPAADQVGVVGGQFGGDIGVGGNNMVSALTGPTVRWNPWSTPVPRAYLCSSATPPG
;
A
#
# COMPACT_ATOMS: atom_id res chain seq x y z
N THR A 1 -1.13 -4.87 -11.18
CA THR A 1 0.28 -5.14 -10.82
C THR A 1 0.71 -4.18 -9.73
N TYR A 2 1.60 -4.61 -8.82
CA TYR A 2 2.15 -3.78 -7.74
C TYR A 2 3.68 -3.77 -7.84
N ALA A 3 4.31 -2.66 -7.47
CA ALA A 3 5.76 -2.51 -7.43
C ALA A 3 6.17 -1.68 -6.21
N HIS A 4 7.26 -2.09 -5.56
CA HIS A 4 7.87 -1.30 -4.51
C HIS A 4 8.63 -0.12 -5.10
N VAL A 5 8.36 1.06 -4.59
CA VAL A 5 9.05 2.31 -4.90
C VAL A 5 9.37 3.05 -3.60
N PRO A 6 10.33 3.98 -3.61
CA PRO A 6 10.54 4.87 -2.48
C PRO A 6 9.25 5.60 -2.09
N ALA A 7 9.11 5.90 -0.78
CA ALA A 7 7.96 6.63 -0.27
C ALA A 7 7.80 7.98 -0.98
N GLY A 8 6.57 8.31 -1.39
CA GLY A 8 6.25 9.54 -2.11
C GLY A 8 6.78 9.59 -3.55
N SER A 9 7.23 8.48 -4.13
CA SER A 9 7.68 8.45 -5.53
C SER A 9 6.58 8.92 -6.47
N THR A 10 6.94 9.82 -7.38
CA THR A 10 6.11 10.33 -8.48
C THR A 10 6.32 9.56 -9.78
N VAL A 11 7.19 8.54 -9.78
CA VAL A 11 7.55 7.79 -10.98
C VAL A 11 6.40 6.90 -11.41
N ASP A 12 5.95 7.06 -12.65
CA ASP A 12 5.05 6.12 -13.30
C ASP A 12 5.83 4.89 -13.81
N LEU A 13 5.48 3.71 -13.29
CA LEU A 13 6.10 2.44 -13.66
C LEU A 13 5.35 1.64 -14.73
N ALA A 14 4.29 2.18 -15.34
CA ALA A 14 3.48 1.51 -16.34
C ALA A 14 4.35 0.91 -17.46
N GLU A 15 5.20 1.71 -18.10
CA GLU A 15 6.03 1.25 -19.21
C GLU A 15 7.12 0.28 -18.77
N THR A 16 7.73 0.52 -17.61
CA THR A 16 8.75 -0.38 -17.05
C THR A 16 8.17 -1.78 -16.84
N ILE A 17 7.00 -1.87 -16.22
CA ILE A 17 6.32 -3.14 -15.94
C ILE A 17 5.82 -3.77 -17.24
N THR A 18 5.23 -2.99 -18.13
CA THR A 18 4.75 -3.49 -19.43
C THR A 18 5.91 -4.04 -20.27
N GLY A 19 7.08 -3.40 -20.24
CA GLY A 19 8.29 -3.89 -20.90
C GLY A 19 8.81 -5.22 -20.34
N ILE A 20 8.67 -5.44 -19.02
CA ILE A 20 9.00 -6.74 -18.40
C ILE A 20 8.06 -7.83 -18.95
N PHE A 21 6.76 -7.56 -18.99
CA PHE A 21 5.80 -8.52 -19.55
C PHE A 21 6.09 -8.79 -21.03
N GLU A 22 6.32 -7.76 -21.84
CA GLU A 22 6.63 -7.92 -23.26
C GLU A 22 7.87 -8.79 -23.49
N ARG A 23 8.89 -8.66 -22.64
CA ARG A 23 10.11 -9.49 -22.72
C ARG A 23 9.83 -10.99 -22.52
N PHE A 24 8.88 -11.35 -21.67
CA PHE A 24 8.57 -12.75 -21.34
C PHE A 24 7.33 -13.30 -22.06
N ALA A 25 6.48 -12.42 -22.56
CA ALA A 25 5.26 -12.71 -23.30
C ALA A 25 5.12 -11.69 -24.44
N PRO A 26 5.81 -11.92 -25.58
CA PRO A 26 5.69 -11.04 -26.74
C PRO A 26 4.24 -10.96 -27.24
N GLY A 27 3.79 -9.75 -27.59
CA GLY A 27 2.40 -9.46 -27.93
C GLY A 27 1.50 -9.18 -26.72
N PHE A 28 2.05 -9.14 -25.49
CA PHE A 28 1.27 -8.81 -24.29
C PHE A 28 0.60 -7.44 -24.44
N ARG A 29 1.33 -6.43 -24.92
CA ARG A 29 0.80 -5.07 -25.14
C ARG A 29 -0.42 -5.05 -26.05
N ASP A 30 -0.46 -5.90 -27.07
CA ASP A 30 -1.54 -5.92 -28.06
C ASP A 30 -2.87 -6.42 -27.47
N MET A 31 -2.82 -7.12 -26.33
CA MET A 31 -4.01 -7.60 -25.60
C MET A 31 -4.48 -6.61 -24.52
N VAL A 32 -3.70 -5.57 -24.20
CA VAL A 32 -4.04 -4.65 -23.12
C VAL A 32 -4.99 -3.57 -23.63
N VAL A 33 -6.24 -3.62 -23.17
CA VAL A 33 -7.28 -2.65 -23.55
C VAL A 33 -7.24 -1.33 -22.77
N GLY A 34 -6.44 -1.26 -21.70
CA GLY A 34 -6.29 -0.07 -20.89
C GLY A 34 -5.25 -0.22 -19.79
N VAL A 35 -4.56 0.88 -19.47
CA VAL A 35 -3.55 0.94 -18.42
C VAL A 35 -3.86 2.12 -17.51
N ARG A 36 -3.84 1.87 -16.20
CA ARG A 36 -3.86 2.92 -15.18
C ARG A 36 -2.77 2.63 -14.17
N SER A 37 -1.86 3.58 -14.04
CA SER A 37 -0.83 3.60 -13.02
C SER A 37 -1.10 4.73 -12.04
N VAL A 38 -0.81 4.50 -10.76
CA VAL A 38 -0.99 5.47 -9.69
C VAL A 38 0.33 5.54 -8.94
N PRO A 39 1.12 6.61 -9.13
CA PRO A 39 2.35 6.81 -8.39
C PRO A 39 2.11 6.84 -6.88
N ALA A 40 3.14 6.50 -6.11
CA ALA A 40 3.05 6.47 -4.65
C ALA A 40 2.65 7.84 -4.06
N ALA A 41 3.12 8.94 -4.65
CA ALA A 41 2.74 10.30 -4.26
C ALA A 41 1.21 10.55 -4.34
N ASP A 42 0.54 9.93 -5.31
CA ASP A 42 -0.86 10.21 -5.63
C ASP A 42 -1.84 9.19 -5.02
N GLN A 43 -1.33 8.13 -4.39
CA GLN A 43 -2.16 7.04 -3.86
C GLN A 43 -3.22 7.50 -2.85
N VAL A 44 -2.93 8.54 -2.06
CA VAL A 44 -3.89 9.08 -1.09
C VAL A 44 -5.17 9.60 -1.73
N GLY A 45 -5.09 10.12 -2.97
CA GLY A 45 -6.25 10.59 -3.72
C GLY A 45 -7.11 9.46 -4.29
N VAL A 46 -6.57 8.25 -4.36
CA VAL A 46 -7.27 7.05 -4.87
C VAL A 46 -7.80 6.20 -3.72
N VAL A 47 -7.01 6.02 -2.67
CA VAL A 47 -7.37 5.29 -1.46
C VAL A 47 -6.97 6.15 -0.26
N GLY A 48 -7.97 6.68 0.44
CA GLY A 48 -7.74 7.50 1.62
C GLY A 48 -6.92 6.75 2.66
N GLY A 49 -5.91 7.41 3.21
CA GLY A 49 -5.02 6.83 4.22
C GLY A 49 -3.67 6.30 3.69
N GLN A 50 -3.49 6.16 2.37
CA GLN A 50 -2.21 5.69 1.78
C GLN A 50 -1.26 6.85 1.44
N PHE A 51 -0.80 7.56 2.48
CA PHE A 51 0.09 8.70 2.31
C PHE A 51 1.46 8.27 1.78
N GLY A 52 1.91 8.90 0.70
CA GLY A 52 3.20 8.57 0.07
C GLY A 52 3.30 7.12 -0.41
N GLY A 53 2.16 6.44 -0.58
CA GLY A 53 2.09 5.04 -1.00
C GLY A 53 2.28 4.02 0.12
N ASP A 54 2.17 4.44 1.39
CA ASP A 54 2.23 3.53 2.53
C ASP A 54 0.94 2.72 2.67
N ILE A 55 0.98 1.47 2.19
CA ILE A 55 -0.11 0.50 2.31
C ILE A 55 -0.18 -0.08 3.73
N GLY A 56 0.92 -0.02 4.49
CA GLY A 56 1.00 -0.53 5.86
C GLY A 56 0.40 0.41 6.91
N VAL A 57 0.10 1.65 6.53
CA VAL A 57 -0.58 2.66 7.38
C VAL A 57 0.12 2.85 8.74
N GLY A 58 1.43 3.08 8.73
CA GLY A 58 2.20 3.22 9.98
C GLY A 58 3.71 3.09 9.84
N GLY A 59 4.22 3.02 8.61
CA GLY A 59 5.61 2.67 8.33
C GLY A 59 5.88 1.20 8.59
N ASN A 60 6.65 0.55 7.70
CA ASN A 60 7.02 -0.86 7.81
C ASN A 60 8.07 -1.11 8.90
N ASN A 61 7.74 -0.77 10.16
CA ASN A 61 8.59 -0.90 11.33
C ASN A 61 7.99 -1.88 12.33
N MET A 62 8.82 -2.76 12.87
CA MET A 62 8.40 -3.86 13.75
C MET A 62 7.72 -3.37 15.03
N VAL A 63 8.11 -2.19 15.53
CA VAL A 63 7.53 -1.61 16.75
C VAL A 63 6.06 -1.31 16.51
N SER A 64 5.72 -0.56 15.45
CA SER A 64 4.34 -0.20 15.13
C SER A 64 3.48 -1.42 14.80
N ALA A 65 4.06 -2.42 14.14
CA ALA A 65 3.39 -3.69 13.86
C ALA A 65 2.96 -4.43 15.14
N LEU A 66 3.74 -4.34 16.22
CA LEU A 66 3.44 -5.00 17.49
C LEU A 66 2.62 -4.14 18.44
N THR A 67 2.87 -2.84 18.50
CA THR A 67 2.25 -1.93 19.48
C THR A 67 0.98 -1.27 18.97
N GLY A 68 0.76 -1.26 17.65
CA GLY A 68 -0.33 -0.52 17.03
C GLY A 68 -0.20 1.00 17.23
N PRO A 69 -1.29 1.76 17.06
CA PRO A 69 -1.27 3.22 17.17
C PRO A 69 -1.09 3.73 18.61
N THR A 70 -1.33 2.89 19.62
CA THR A 70 -1.15 3.25 21.04
C THR A 70 -0.78 2.00 21.83
N VAL A 71 0.31 2.07 22.61
CA VAL A 71 0.74 0.97 23.48
C VAL A 71 -0.33 0.69 24.53
N ARG A 72 -0.96 -0.48 24.42
CA ARG A 72 -1.99 -0.98 25.35
C ARG A 72 -1.80 -2.47 25.60
N TRP A 73 -2.29 -2.97 26.73
CA TRP A 73 -2.37 -4.40 27.02
C TRP A 73 -3.26 -5.16 26.03
N ASN A 74 -4.36 -4.55 25.61
CA ASN A 74 -5.12 -5.03 24.46
C ASN A 74 -4.94 -4.03 23.31
N PRO A 75 -4.07 -4.31 22.31
CA PRO A 75 -3.74 -3.38 21.24
C PRO A 75 -4.92 -3.08 20.31
N TRP A 76 -5.94 -3.95 20.29
CA TRP A 76 -7.18 -3.73 19.53
C TRP A 76 -8.19 -2.87 20.28
N SER A 77 -8.01 -2.62 21.58
CA SER A 77 -8.98 -1.84 22.36
C SER A 77 -8.86 -0.33 22.10
N THR A 78 -9.99 0.38 22.17
CA THR A 78 -10.04 1.85 22.12
C THR A 78 -10.46 2.44 23.48
N PRO A 79 -10.31 3.76 23.71
CA PRO A 79 -10.88 4.43 24.88
C PRO A 79 -12.41 4.34 24.97
N VAL A 80 -13.08 4.05 23.86
CA VAL A 80 -14.54 3.90 23.81
C VAL A 80 -14.91 2.47 24.22
N PRO A 81 -15.75 2.28 25.25
CA PRO A 81 -16.14 0.95 25.68
C PRO A 81 -16.77 0.14 24.55
N ARG A 82 -16.34 -1.12 24.40
CA ARG A 82 -16.85 -2.08 23.40
C ARG A 82 -16.58 -1.71 21.93
N ALA A 83 -15.70 -0.74 21.68
CA ALA A 83 -15.19 -0.43 20.34
C ALA A 83 -13.75 -0.92 20.20
N TYR A 84 -13.47 -1.66 19.12
CA TYR A 84 -12.19 -2.29 18.84
C TYR A 84 -11.70 -1.91 17.44
N LEU A 85 -10.38 -1.80 17.29
CA LEU A 85 -9.70 -1.64 16.01
C LEU A 85 -9.75 -2.98 15.26
N CYS A 86 -10.02 -2.90 13.96
CA CYS A 86 -9.98 -4.03 13.03
C CYS A 86 -9.26 -3.59 11.74
N SER A 87 -8.95 -4.57 10.85
CA SER A 87 -8.20 -4.43 9.60
C SER A 87 -6.70 -4.77 9.72
N SER A 88 -6.02 -4.82 8.57
CA SER A 88 -4.58 -5.07 8.43
C SER A 88 -3.69 -3.94 8.97
N ALA A 89 -4.29 -2.80 9.32
CA ALA A 89 -3.59 -1.71 9.99
C ALA A 89 -3.50 -1.92 11.52
N THR A 90 -3.99 -3.06 12.04
CA THR A 90 -3.98 -3.36 13.48
C THR A 90 -3.01 -4.50 13.78
N PRO A 91 -2.32 -4.50 14.93
CA PRO A 91 -1.36 -5.56 15.26
C PRO A 91 -1.94 -6.97 15.10
N PRO A 92 -1.17 -7.94 14.57
CA PRO A 92 0.22 -7.82 14.11
C PRO A 92 0.40 -7.26 12.68
N GLY A 93 -0.68 -6.93 11.99
CA GLY A 93 -0.75 -6.62 10.57
C GLY A 93 -1.82 -7.43 9.85
#